data_AF-A0A3D0Q309-F1
#
_entry.id   AF-A0A3D0Q309-F1
#
_cell.length_a   1.000
_cell.length_b   1.000
_cell.length_c   1.000
_cell.angle_alpha   90.00
_cell.angle_beta   90.00
_cell.angle_gamma   90.00
#
_symmetry.space_group_name_H-M   'P 1'
#
loop_
_entity.id
_entity.type
_entity.pdbx_description
1 polymer ?
#
loop_
_entity_poly.entity_id
_entity_poly.type
_entity_poly.pdbx_seq_one_letter_code
_entity_poly.pdbx_strand_id
1 'polypeptide(L)'
;MTSYQRREQLIEIGRSLFAAEGFEAVSVEEIAATAKVSKPIVYEHFGGKEGLYAVIVDREMRTLTDTLINALSDPNAHPRQIVERTALALLTYVEENADGFRVLTRDSPKTDPSSSFNSLLGDISVHVEDILTESFKRQHLPAKGVPYYAQMLIGMTVYTCQYWADQRKLSKEQLAAHIVNLAWYGLSRMEAKPELRFENEKTIRAAEKQAAREAKENAKRERKAAKSQDRTGKADGQDEPDSADAPNETGETNETPQSQEQQQQPTVDGN
;
A
#
# COMPACT_ATOMS: atom_id res chain seq x y z
N MET A 1 2.91 -48.33 5.75
CA MET A 1 3.40 -46.95 5.85
C MET A 1 4.51 -46.92 6.89
N THR A 2 5.70 -46.46 6.53
CA THR A 2 6.80 -46.34 7.49
C THR A 2 6.56 -45.17 8.45
N SER A 3 7.26 -45.14 9.59
CA SER A 3 7.23 -44.01 10.52
C SER A 3 7.61 -42.69 9.83
N TYR A 4 8.57 -42.72 8.90
CA TYR A 4 8.92 -41.57 8.07
C TYR A 4 7.78 -41.11 7.16
N GLN A 5 7.16 -42.02 6.41
CA GLN A 5 6.01 -41.70 5.54
C GLN A 5 4.85 -41.09 6.36
N ARG A 6 4.63 -41.61 7.58
CA ARG A 6 3.63 -41.08 8.52
C ARG A 6 3.93 -39.64 8.92
N ARG A 7 5.18 -39.37 9.28
CA ARG A 7 5.64 -38.04 9.66
C ARG A 7 5.44 -37.05 8.51
N GLU A 8 5.79 -37.42 7.29
CA GLU A 8 5.57 -36.57 6.11
C GLU A 8 4.09 -36.32 5.81
N GLN A 9 3.24 -37.35 5.96
CA GLN A 9 1.78 -37.18 5.80
C GLN A 9 1.21 -36.16 6.80
N LEU A 10 1.65 -36.22 8.06
CA LEU A 10 1.21 -35.29 9.10
C LEU A 10 1.68 -33.86 8.83
N ILE A 11 2.89 -33.69 8.30
CA ILE A 11 3.42 -32.38 7.86
C ILE A 11 2.56 -31.79 6.75
N GLU A 12 2.24 -32.57 5.72
CA GLU A 12 1.44 -32.10 4.59
C GLU A 12 0.03 -31.69 5.03
N ILE A 13 -0.63 -32.55 5.81
CA ILE A 13 -1.99 -32.28 6.33
C ILE A 13 -1.99 -31.09 7.27
N GLY A 14 -1.01 -31.02 8.18
CA GLY A 14 -0.84 -29.88 9.08
C GLY A 14 -0.67 -28.58 8.29
N ARG A 15 0.19 -28.57 7.26
CA ARG A 15 0.43 -27.39 6.42
C ARG A 15 -0.87 -26.88 5.81
N SER A 16 -1.66 -27.74 5.17
CA SER A 16 -2.92 -27.32 4.55
C SER A 16 -3.96 -26.83 5.57
N LEU A 17 -4.10 -27.51 6.72
CA LEU A 17 -5.01 -27.06 7.79
C LEU A 17 -4.60 -25.69 8.34
N PHE A 18 -3.33 -25.50 8.67
CA PHE A 18 -2.83 -24.21 9.16
C PHE A 18 -2.92 -23.10 8.11
N ALA A 19 -2.70 -23.42 6.83
CA ALA A 19 -2.85 -22.48 5.73
C ALA A 19 -4.30 -22.03 5.53
N ALA A 20 -5.27 -22.94 5.71
CA ALA A 20 -6.69 -22.63 5.57
C ALA A 20 -7.22 -21.86 6.80
N GLU A 21 -7.05 -22.41 8.00
CA GLU A 21 -7.81 -21.99 9.19
C GLU A 21 -6.98 -21.19 10.19
N GLY A 22 -5.65 -21.35 10.14
CA GLY A 22 -4.72 -20.65 11.01
C GLY A 22 -4.37 -21.46 12.26
N PHE A 23 -3.27 -21.09 12.91
CA PHE A 23 -2.71 -21.86 14.02
C PHE A 23 -3.69 -22.04 15.21
N GLU A 24 -4.43 -20.98 15.56
CA GLU A 24 -5.31 -21.00 16.74
C GLU A 24 -6.54 -21.88 16.52
N ALA A 25 -7.09 -21.87 15.31
CA ALA A 25 -8.31 -22.61 14.96
C ALA A 25 -8.06 -24.13 14.88
N VAL A 26 -6.90 -24.54 14.37
CA VAL A 26 -6.58 -25.95 14.14
C VAL A 26 -6.30 -26.69 15.46
N SER A 27 -6.88 -27.88 15.60
CA SER A 27 -6.71 -28.76 16.76
C SER A 27 -5.92 -30.04 16.44
N VAL A 28 -5.31 -30.67 17.46
CA VAL A 28 -4.61 -31.96 17.29
C VAL A 28 -5.59 -33.07 16.90
N GLU A 29 -6.82 -32.99 17.44
CA GLU A 29 -7.97 -33.83 17.12
C GLU A 29 -8.23 -33.86 15.61
N GLU A 30 -8.33 -32.68 15.02
CA GLU A 30 -8.63 -32.47 13.60
C GLU A 30 -7.49 -32.93 12.69
N ILE A 31 -6.24 -32.62 13.05
CA ILE A 31 -5.06 -33.12 12.34
C ILE A 31 -5.07 -34.65 12.33
N ALA A 32 -5.29 -35.27 13.50
CA ALA A 32 -5.31 -36.73 13.63
C ALA A 32 -6.45 -37.37 12.83
N ALA A 33 -7.65 -36.78 12.90
CA ALA A 33 -8.83 -37.24 12.16
C ALA A 33 -8.59 -37.16 10.64
N THR A 34 -8.08 -36.03 10.15
CA THR A 34 -7.79 -35.80 8.73
C THR A 34 -6.69 -36.75 8.22
N ALA A 35 -5.67 -36.99 9.04
CA ALA A 35 -4.60 -37.95 8.73
C ALA A 35 -4.97 -39.43 8.91
N LYS A 36 -6.17 -39.71 9.43
CA LYS A 36 -6.65 -41.07 9.76
C LYS A 36 -5.71 -41.79 10.71
N VAL A 37 -5.28 -41.09 11.76
CA VAL A 37 -4.43 -41.59 12.85
C VAL A 37 -5.08 -41.31 14.20
N SER A 38 -4.57 -41.96 15.25
CA SER A 38 -4.94 -41.61 16.62
C SER A 38 -4.15 -40.39 17.11
N LYS A 39 -4.73 -39.60 18.03
CA LYS A 39 -4.04 -38.43 18.62
C LYS A 39 -2.64 -38.73 19.18
N PRO A 40 -2.41 -39.88 19.88
CA PRO A 40 -1.08 -40.21 20.40
C PRO A 40 0.01 -40.23 19.33
N ILE A 41 -0.31 -40.57 18.06
CA ILE A 41 0.66 -40.56 16.96
C ILE A 41 1.15 -39.12 16.67
N VAL A 42 0.26 -38.12 16.72
CA VAL A 42 0.67 -36.71 16.52
C VAL A 42 1.59 -36.25 17.64
N TYR A 43 1.26 -36.60 18.89
CA TYR A 43 2.11 -36.30 20.05
C TYR A 43 3.45 -37.04 20.01
N GLU A 44 3.49 -38.30 19.56
CA GLU A 44 4.71 -39.08 19.42
C GLU A 44 5.68 -38.45 18.41
N HIS A 45 5.17 -37.97 17.27
CA HIS A 45 6.01 -37.41 16.21
C HIS A 45 6.43 -35.95 16.45
N PHE A 46 5.58 -35.15 17.11
CA PHE A 46 5.75 -33.69 17.14
C PHE A 46 5.54 -33.07 18.53
N GLY A 47 5.08 -33.82 19.53
CA GLY A 47 4.77 -33.27 20.85
C GLY A 47 3.52 -32.40 20.91
N GLY A 48 2.74 -32.29 19.82
CA GLY A 48 1.53 -31.47 19.74
C GLY A 48 1.43 -30.69 18.42
N LYS A 49 0.46 -29.78 18.34
CA LYS A 49 0.27 -28.94 17.14
C LYS A 49 1.37 -27.88 17.02
N GLU A 50 1.90 -27.41 18.14
CA GLU A 50 2.98 -26.43 18.25
C GLU A 50 4.26 -26.95 17.59
N GLY A 51 4.66 -28.19 17.91
CA GLY A 51 5.85 -28.80 17.32
C GLY A 51 5.65 -29.16 15.85
N LEU A 52 4.45 -29.56 15.44
CA LEU A 52 4.14 -29.78 14.03
C LEU A 52 4.23 -28.46 13.24
N TYR A 53 3.64 -27.39 13.78
CA TYR A 53 3.70 -26.06 13.19
C TYR A 53 5.14 -25.55 13.07
N ALA A 54 5.96 -25.69 14.12
CA ALA A 54 7.36 -25.30 14.10
C ALA A 54 8.17 -26.06 13.03
N VAL A 55 7.92 -27.36 12.86
CA VAL A 55 8.56 -28.16 11.80
C VAL A 55 8.15 -27.69 10.40
N ILE A 56 6.87 -27.35 10.22
CA ILE A 56 6.38 -26.81 8.94
C ILE A 56 7.06 -25.47 8.66
N VAL A 57 7.00 -24.51 9.60
CA VAL A 57 7.61 -23.18 9.44
C VAL A 57 9.10 -23.29 9.15
N ASP A 58 9.87 -24.10 9.90
CA ASP A 58 11.31 -24.27 9.65
C ASP A 58 11.59 -24.81 8.24
N ARG A 59 10.80 -25.77 7.75
CA ARG A 59 10.95 -26.32 6.40
C ARG A 59 10.62 -25.29 5.32
N GLU A 60 9.51 -24.58 5.46
CA GLU A 60 9.10 -23.55 4.51
C GLU A 60 10.09 -22.39 4.50
N MET A 61 10.56 -21.97 5.68
CA MET A 61 11.56 -20.91 5.84
C MET A 61 12.86 -21.28 5.12
N ARG A 62 13.42 -22.47 5.39
CA ARG A 62 14.65 -22.94 4.71
C ARG A 62 14.49 -22.96 3.19
N THR A 63 13.37 -23.51 2.72
CA THR A 63 13.09 -23.61 1.27
C THR A 63 13.05 -22.23 0.63
N LEU A 64 12.35 -21.27 1.25
CA LEU A 64 12.25 -19.91 0.75
C LEU A 64 13.60 -19.18 0.84
N THR A 65 14.30 -19.26 1.97
CA THR A 65 15.62 -18.65 2.17
C THR A 65 16.62 -19.13 1.12
N ASP A 66 16.74 -20.45 0.94
CA ASP A 66 17.65 -21.04 -0.04
C ASP A 66 17.29 -20.58 -1.45
N THR A 67 15.99 -20.52 -1.79
CA THR A 67 15.51 -20.04 -3.09
C THR A 67 15.92 -18.58 -3.34
N LEU A 68 15.70 -17.69 -2.37
CA LEU A 68 15.98 -16.26 -2.51
C LEU A 68 17.47 -15.96 -2.50
N ILE A 69 18.24 -16.56 -1.57
CA ILE A 69 19.69 -16.36 -1.49
C ILE A 69 20.35 -16.86 -2.77
N ASN A 70 19.98 -18.04 -3.29
CA ASN A 70 20.53 -18.53 -4.55
C ASN A 70 20.22 -17.61 -5.73
N ALA A 71 19.03 -17.00 -5.77
CA ALA A 71 18.67 -16.03 -6.80
C ALA A 71 19.46 -14.71 -6.70
N LEU A 72 19.84 -14.31 -5.48
CA LEU A 72 20.62 -13.10 -5.19
C LEU A 72 22.14 -13.30 -5.39
N SER A 73 22.65 -14.54 -5.30
CA SER A 73 24.08 -14.84 -5.13
C SER A 73 24.90 -14.96 -6.43
N ASP A 74 24.49 -14.33 -7.54
CA ASP A 74 25.31 -14.26 -8.75
C ASP A 74 26.14 -12.95 -8.77
N PRO A 75 27.44 -12.99 -8.38
CA PRO A 75 28.25 -11.79 -8.25
C PRO A 75 28.56 -11.11 -9.59
N ASN A 76 28.32 -11.81 -10.72
CA ASN A 76 28.59 -11.29 -12.06
C ASN A 76 27.29 -10.84 -12.76
N ALA A 77 26.12 -11.10 -12.17
CA ALA A 77 24.86 -10.70 -12.76
C ALA A 77 24.68 -9.18 -12.72
N HIS A 78 24.11 -8.64 -13.79
CA HIS A 78 23.69 -7.25 -13.82
C HIS A 78 22.60 -7.01 -12.76
N PRO A 79 22.57 -5.88 -12.01
CA PRO A 79 21.61 -5.68 -10.92
C PRO A 79 20.15 -5.89 -11.32
N ARG A 80 19.77 -5.47 -12.54
CA ARG A 80 18.44 -5.75 -13.10
C ARG A 80 18.12 -7.25 -13.18
N GLN A 81 19.09 -8.04 -13.63
CA GLN A 81 18.93 -9.49 -13.78
C GLN A 81 18.79 -10.18 -12.42
N ILE A 82 19.49 -9.69 -11.39
CA ILE A 82 19.32 -10.17 -10.02
C ILE A 82 17.87 -9.95 -9.58
N VAL A 83 17.33 -8.73 -9.74
CA VAL A 83 15.94 -8.42 -9.37
C VAL A 83 14.94 -9.27 -10.17
N GLU A 84 15.16 -9.47 -11.47
CA GLU A 84 14.32 -10.32 -12.33
C GLU A 84 14.29 -11.78 -11.84
N ARG A 85 15.45 -12.35 -11.54
CA ARG A 85 15.58 -13.73 -11.05
C ARG A 85 14.97 -13.89 -9.67
N THR A 86 15.24 -12.97 -8.74
CA THR A 86 14.70 -13.03 -7.37
C THR A 86 13.18 -12.89 -7.37
N ALA A 87 12.62 -11.96 -8.15
CA ALA A 87 11.17 -11.80 -8.26
C ALA A 87 10.50 -13.07 -8.83
N LEU A 88 11.08 -13.65 -9.89
CA LEU A 88 10.55 -14.87 -10.49
C LEU A 88 10.68 -16.08 -9.56
N ALA A 89 11.79 -16.18 -8.81
CA ALA A 89 12.03 -17.25 -7.84
C ALA A 89 11.01 -17.20 -6.69
N LEU A 90 10.76 -16.01 -6.12
CA LEU A 90 9.73 -15.83 -5.10
C LEU A 90 8.35 -16.22 -5.63
N LEU A 91 7.96 -15.72 -6.79
CA LEU A 91 6.65 -15.99 -7.37
C LEU A 91 6.47 -17.47 -7.74
N THR A 92 7.54 -18.13 -8.19
CA THR A 92 7.53 -19.59 -8.43
C THR A 92 7.34 -20.36 -7.13
N TYR A 93 8.05 -19.99 -6.06
CA TYR A 93 7.83 -20.60 -4.74
C TYR A 93 6.37 -20.46 -4.29
N VAL A 94 5.77 -19.26 -4.42
CA VAL A 94 4.37 -19.02 -4.04
C VAL A 94 3.37 -19.76 -4.93
N GLU A 95 3.67 -19.93 -6.22
CA GLU A 95 2.85 -20.70 -7.14
C GLU A 95 2.80 -22.17 -6.75
N GLU A 96 3.96 -22.76 -6.47
CA GLU A 96 4.16 -24.18 -6.18
C GLU A 96 3.85 -24.55 -4.71
N ASN A 97 4.00 -23.62 -3.77
CA ASN A 97 3.90 -23.83 -2.33
C ASN A 97 2.95 -22.83 -1.65
N ALA A 98 1.76 -22.64 -2.23
CA ALA A 98 0.79 -21.64 -1.77
C ALA A 98 0.45 -21.76 -0.27
N ASP A 99 0.21 -22.98 0.20
CA ASP A 99 -0.09 -23.25 1.61
C ASP A 99 1.11 -22.92 2.52
N GLY A 100 2.32 -23.27 2.10
CA GLY A 100 3.55 -22.96 2.83
C GLY A 100 3.76 -21.45 2.98
N PHE A 101 3.59 -20.70 1.89
CA PHE A 101 3.67 -19.25 1.91
C PHE A 101 2.58 -18.61 2.80
N ARG A 102 1.34 -19.12 2.77
CA ARG A 102 0.26 -18.65 3.66
C ARG A 102 0.57 -18.91 5.13
N VAL A 103 1.16 -20.05 5.45
CA VAL A 103 1.62 -20.36 6.82
C VAL A 103 2.71 -19.38 7.25
N LEU A 104 3.69 -19.08 6.39
CA LEU A 104 4.77 -18.15 6.73
C LEU A 104 4.29 -16.70 6.92
N THR A 105 3.35 -16.25 6.09
CA THR A 105 2.90 -14.85 6.06
C THR A 105 1.79 -14.53 7.07
N ARG A 106 1.17 -15.53 7.67
CA ARG A 106 0.18 -15.33 8.74
C ARG A 106 0.86 -14.93 10.05
N ASP A 107 0.22 -14.04 10.80
CA ASP A 107 0.62 -13.73 12.16
C ASP A 107 0.54 -14.99 13.02
N SER A 108 1.70 -15.53 13.40
CA SER A 108 1.78 -16.72 14.25
C SER A 108 2.06 -16.34 15.71
N PRO A 109 1.43 -17.00 16.69
CA PRO A 109 1.76 -16.76 18.09
C PRO A 109 3.13 -17.35 18.41
N LYS A 110 3.96 -16.56 19.11
CA LYS A 110 5.13 -17.01 19.91
C LYS A 110 6.07 -18.02 19.23
N THR A 111 6.23 -17.97 17.90
CA THR A 111 7.39 -18.59 17.26
C THR A 111 8.63 -17.80 17.69
N ASP A 112 9.78 -18.49 17.81
CA ASP A 112 11.06 -17.82 18.04
C ASP A 112 11.18 -16.64 17.06
N PRO A 113 11.35 -15.38 17.54
CA PRO A 113 11.45 -14.22 16.66
C PRO A 113 12.50 -14.40 15.57
N SER A 114 13.57 -15.16 15.84
CA SER A 114 14.63 -15.45 14.88
C SER A 114 14.20 -16.32 13.69
N SER A 115 13.13 -17.12 13.82
CA SER A 115 12.60 -17.99 12.76
C SER A 115 11.28 -17.48 12.18
N SER A 116 11.07 -16.16 12.26
CA SER A 116 9.88 -15.49 11.71
C SER A 116 10.09 -15.01 10.28
N PHE A 117 9.00 -14.91 9.51
CA PHE A 117 9.04 -14.38 8.15
C PHE A 117 9.63 -12.96 8.10
N ASN A 118 9.34 -12.12 9.11
CA ASN A 118 9.90 -10.78 9.22
C ASN A 118 11.42 -10.79 9.40
N SER A 119 11.97 -11.75 10.15
CA SER A 119 13.43 -11.91 10.28
C SER A 119 14.08 -12.30 8.97
N LEU A 120 13.47 -13.23 8.21
CA LEU A 120 13.90 -13.53 6.84
C LEU A 120 13.89 -12.29 5.95
N LEU A 121 12.83 -11.47 5.98
CA LEU A 121 12.80 -10.22 5.22
C LEU A 121 13.92 -9.27 5.64
N GLY A 122 14.30 -9.27 6.92
CA GLY A 122 15.47 -8.57 7.45
C GLY A 122 16.78 -9.06 6.83
N ASP A 123 17.01 -10.37 6.81
CA ASP A 123 18.23 -10.97 6.23
C ASP A 123 18.33 -10.69 4.72
N ILE A 124 17.21 -10.79 4.00
CA ILE A 124 17.14 -10.43 2.59
C ILE A 124 17.37 -8.93 2.38
N SER A 125 16.90 -8.07 3.29
CA SER A 125 17.17 -6.62 3.26
C SER A 125 18.65 -6.33 3.26
N VAL A 126 19.42 -6.98 4.12
CA VAL A 126 20.88 -6.79 4.19
C VAL A 126 21.54 -7.10 2.84
N HIS A 127 21.16 -8.20 2.17
CA HIS A 127 21.69 -8.52 0.85
C HIS A 127 21.27 -7.52 -0.24
N VAL A 128 20.02 -7.05 -0.22
CA VAL A 128 19.57 -6.02 -1.16
C VAL A 128 20.28 -4.69 -0.91
N GLU A 129 20.54 -4.34 0.34
CA GLU A 129 21.30 -3.14 0.73
C GLU A 129 22.74 -3.16 0.20
N ASP A 130 23.40 -4.30 0.22
CA ASP A 130 24.75 -4.45 -0.33
C ASP A 130 24.75 -4.18 -1.85
N ILE A 131 23.81 -4.80 -2.59
CA ILE A 131 23.66 -4.62 -4.04
C ILE A 131 23.35 -3.16 -4.39
N LEU A 132 22.44 -2.53 -3.65
CA LEU A 132 22.07 -1.14 -3.86
C LEU A 132 23.22 -0.19 -3.50
N THR A 133 23.96 -0.48 -2.43
CA THR A 133 25.11 0.33 -2.02
C THR A 133 26.18 0.36 -3.11
N GLU A 134 26.48 -0.79 -3.73
CA GLU A 134 27.41 -0.84 -4.86
C GLU A 134 26.88 -0.04 -6.06
N SER A 135 25.59 -0.20 -6.38
CA SER A 135 24.94 0.51 -7.48
C SER A 135 24.96 2.03 -7.27
N PHE A 136 24.72 2.52 -6.06
CA PHE A 136 24.73 3.95 -5.73
C PHE A 136 26.14 4.52 -5.82
N LYS A 137 27.16 3.78 -5.36
CA LYS A 137 28.56 4.19 -5.51
C LYS A 137 28.92 4.40 -6.98
N ARG A 138 28.51 3.48 -7.86
CA ARG A 138 28.73 3.57 -9.32
C ARG A 138 28.01 4.77 -9.96
N GLN A 139 26.89 5.21 -9.39
CA GLN A 139 26.10 6.35 -9.86
C GLN A 139 26.41 7.68 -9.13
N HIS A 140 27.40 7.69 -8.22
CA HIS A 140 27.73 8.83 -7.37
C HIS A 140 26.54 9.35 -6.51
N LEU A 141 25.66 8.44 -6.09
CA LEU A 141 24.52 8.73 -5.20
C LEU A 141 24.90 8.50 -3.72
N PRO A 142 24.27 9.24 -2.77
CA PRO A 142 24.56 9.07 -1.35
C PRO A 142 23.96 7.78 -0.79
N ALA A 143 24.80 6.97 -0.14
CA ALA A 143 24.39 5.67 0.43
C ALA A 143 23.49 5.76 1.66
N LYS A 144 23.35 6.94 2.30
CA LYS A 144 22.56 7.10 3.54
C LYS A 144 21.09 6.68 3.40
N GLY A 145 20.53 6.77 2.18
CA GLY A 145 19.15 6.37 1.90
C GLY A 145 18.96 4.89 1.58
N VAL A 146 20.03 4.14 1.34
CA VAL A 146 19.97 2.76 0.82
C VAL A 146 19.09 1.82 1.65
N PRO A 147 19.17 1.80 3.01
CA PRO A 147 18.32 0.93 3.80
C PRO A 147 16.83 1.14 3.56
N TYR A 148 16.39 2.39 3.37
CA TYR A 148 14.98 2.68 3.09
C TYR A 148 14.56 2.19 1.70
N TYR A 149 15.42 2.31 0.69
CA TYR A 149 15.10 1.81 -0.64
C TYR A 149 15.06 0.28 -0.70
N ALA A 150 15.95 -0.42 0.02
CA ALA A 150 15.89 -1.87 0.14
C ALA A 150 14.57 -2.33 0.78
N GLN A 151 14.18 -1.70 1.89
CA GLN A 151 12.90 -1.95 2.56
C GLN A 151 11.70 -1.69 1.63
N MET A 152 11.72 -0.61 0.85
CA MET A 152 10.66 -0.31 -0.12
C MET A 152 10.55 -1.38 -1.21
N LEU A 153 11.68 -1.86 -1.75
CA LEU A 153 11.70 -2.91 -2.78
C LEU A 153 11.18 -4.25 -2.26
N ILE A 154 11.59 -4.62 -1.04
CA ILE A 154 11.10 -5.83 -0.38
C ILE A 154 9.61 -5.71 -0.10
N GLY A 155 9.19 -4.60 0.52
CA GLY A 155 7.80 -4.33 0.85
C GLY A 155 6.89 -4.37 -0.39
N MET A 156 7.24 -3.67 -1.47
CA MET A 156 6.44 -3.70 -2.69
C MET A 156 6.35 -5.11 -3.29
N THR A 157 7.44 -5.89 -3.25
CA THR A 157 7.48 -7.23 -3.82
C THR A 157 6.64 -8.20 -3.01
N VAL A 158 6.85 -8.25 -1.69
CA VAL A 158 6.13 -9.14 -0.76
C VAL A 158 4.64 -8.82 -0.75
N TYR A 159 4.28 -7.55 -0.61
CA TYR A 159 2.87 -7.14 -0.55
C TYR A 159 2.13 -7.43 -1.86
N THR A 160 2.78 -7.16 -3.00
CA THR A 160 2.21 -7.49 -4.32
C THR A 160 2.07 -9.00 -4.50
N CYS A 161 3.05 -9.78 -4.02
CA CYS A 161 3.02 -11.24 -4.09
C CYS A 161 1.87 -11.83 -3.25
N GLN A 162 1.66 -11.33 -2.03
CA GLN A 162 0.52 -11.70 -1.18
C GLN A 162 -0.81 -11.43 -1.87
N TYR A 163 -1.00 -10.22 -2.42
CA TYR A 163 -2.20 -9.87 -3.17
C TYR A 163 -2.42 -10.79 -4.40
N TRP A 164 -1.35 -11.10 -5.12
CA TRP A 164 -1.41 -11.99 -6.27
C TRP A 164 -1.74 -13.44 -5.90
N ALA A 165 -1.22 -13.93 -4.77
CA ALA A 165 -1.43 -15.30 -4.32
C ALA A 165 -2.93 -15.65 -4.18
N ASP A 166 -3.76 -14.65 -3.84
CA ASP A 166 -5.21 -14.83 -3.66
C ASP A 166 -6.03 -14.63 -4.94
N GLN A 167 -5.58 -13.80 -5.89
CA GLN A 167 -6.37 -13.49 -7.11
C GLN A 167 -5.85 -14.10 -8.41
N ARG A 168 -4.57 -14.50 -8.49
CA ARG A 168 -3.87 -15.15 -9.62
C ARG A 168 -4.37 -14.81 -11.05
N LYS A 169 -4.68 -13.54 -11.32
CA LYS A 169 -5.18 -13.09 -12.64
C LYS A 169 -4.08 -12.98 -13.70
N LEU A 170 -2.86 -12.71 -13.26
CA LEU A 170 -1.67 -12.59 -14.11
C LEU A 170 -0.79 -13.82 -13.94
N SER A 171 -0.03 -14.18 -14.98
CA SER A 171 1.04 -15.17 -14.82
C SER A 171 2.15 -14.61 -13.91
N LYS A 172 2.93 -15.50 -13.28
CA LYS A 172 4.08 -15.09 -12.45
C LYS A 172 5.10 -14.28 -13.25
N GLU A 173 5.31 -14.58 -14.53
CA GLU A 173 6.23 -13.86 -15.41
C GLU A 173 5.72 -12.43 -15.68
N GLN A 174 4.42 -12.27 -15.91
CA GLN A 174 3.81 -10.94 -16.11
C GLN A 174 3.92 -10.09 -14.85
N LEU A 175 3.66 -10.69 -13.68
CA LEU A 175 3.78 -9.98 -12.42
C LEU A 175 5.24 -9.61 -12.10
N ALA A 176 6.17 -10.55 -12.29
CA ALA A 176 7.61 -10.29 -12.15
C ALA A 176 8.04 -9.13 -13.05
N ALA A 177 7.59 -9.12 -14.31
CA ALA A 177 7.88 -8.03 -15.23
C ALA A 177 7.36 -6.67 -14.73
N HIS A 178 6.15 -6.61 -14.16
CA HIS A 178 5.61 -5.37 -13.57
C HIS A 178 6.42 -4.89 -12.35
N ILE A 179 6.77 -5.80 -11.43
CA ILE A 179 7.57 -5.50 -10.23
C ILE A 179 8.94 -4.96 -10.66
N VAL A 180 9.64 -5.67 -11.54
CA VAL A 180 10.96 -5.29 -12.06
C VAL A 180 10.88 -3.96 -12.79
N ASN A 181 9.86 -3.77 -13.63
CA ASN A 181 9.69 -2.54 -14.40
C ASN A 181 9.57 -1.32 -13.47
N LEU A 182 8.71 -1.40 -12.45
CA LEU A 182 8.54 -0.33 -11.48
C LEU A 182 9.83 -0.06 -10.69
N ALA A 183 10.45 -1.12 -10.16
CA ALA A 183 11.70 -1.01 -9.40
C ALA A 183 12.82 -0.41 -10.24
N TRP A 184 13.03 -0.92 -11.46
CA TRP A 184 14.10 -0.48 -12.35
C TRP A 184 13.93 0.97 -12.78
N TYR A 185 12.75 1.35 -13.27
CA TYR A 185 12.53 2.73 -13.70
C TYR A 185 12.53 3.72 -12.54
N GLY A 186 12.07 3.32 -11.34
CA GLY A 186 12.19 4.12 -10.13
C GLY A 186 13.64 4.37 -9.72
N LEU A 187 14.44 3.31 -9.61
CA LEU A 187 15.85 3.39 -9.21
C LEU A 187 16.73 4.07 -10.26
N SER A 188 16.41 3.94 -11.55
CA SER A 188 17.20 4.53 -12.64
C SER A 188 17.11 6.07 -12.72
N ARG A 189 16.14 6.70 -12.05
CA ARG A 189 15.86 8.14 -12.12
C ARG A 189 16.02 8.83 -10.76
N MET A 190 16.90 8.31 -9.93
CA MET A 190 17.11 8.80 -8.57
C MET A 190 17.83 10.15 -8.53
N GLU A 191 17.37 11.03 -7.66
CA GLU A 191 18.02 12.30 -7.35
C GLU A 191 18.93 12.13 -6.11
N ALA A 192 20.11 12.75 -6.10
CA ALA A 192 21.02 12.67 -4.95
C ALA A 192 20.43 13.28 -3.67
N LYS A 193 19.50 14.24 -3.81
CA LYS A 193 18.78 14.87 -2.70
C LYS A 193 17.30 14.95 -3.10
N PRO A 194 16.50 13.91 -2.83
CA PRO A 194 15.08 13.95 -3.18
C PRO A 194 14.37 15.02 -2.34
N GLU A 195 13.56 15.85 -3.00
CA GLU A 195 12.77 16.91 -2.37
C GLU A 195 11.29 16.79 -2.77
N LEU A 196 10.38 17.02 -1.82
CA LEU A 196 8.95 17.11 -2.11
C LEU A 196 8.69 18.38 -2.93
N ARG A 197 8.24 18.22 -4.17
CA ARG A 197 8.05 19.35 -5.11
C ARG A 197 6.85 20.24 -4.77
N PHE A 198 5.83 19.69 -4.13
CA PHE A 198 4.58 20.39 -3.85
C PHE A 198 4.41 20.78 -2.37
N GLU A 199 4.99 20.00 -1.46
CA GLU A 199 4.85 20.15 0.00
C GLU A 199 6.02 20.90 0.66
N ASN A 200 6.89 21.57 -0.10
CA ASN A 200 8.01 22.26 0.50
C ASN A 200 7.59 23.63 1.09
N GLU A 201 8.18 24.03 2.22
CA GLU A 201 7.86 25.31 2.87
C GLU A 201 8.03 26.50 1.90
N LYS A 202 8.90 26.38 0.90
CA LYS A 202 9.08 27.42 -0.12
C LYS A 202 7.86 27.54 -1.04
N THR A 203 7.26 26.44 -1.49
CA THR A 203 6.03 26.45 -2.31
C THR A 203 4.84 26.94 -1.49
N ILE A 204 4.74 26.51 -0.22
CA ILE A 204 3.70 27.00 0.70
C ILE A 204 3.85 28.52 0.91
N ARG A 205 5.04 29.00 1.30
CA ARG A 205 5.30 30.44 1.49
C ARG A 205 5.16 31.25 0.20
N ALA A 206 5.44 30.67 -0.96
CA ALA A 206 5.23 31.32 -2.25
C ALA A 206 3.74 31.45 -2.58
N ALA A 207 2.96 30.39 -2.35
CA ALA A 207 1.51 30.39 -2.52
C ALA A 207 0.83 31.38 -1.56
N GLU A 208 1.24 31.42 -0.28
CA GLU A 208 0.74 32.39 0.71
C GLU A 208 1.05 33.84 0.30
N LYS A 209 2.27 34.11 -0.19
CA LYS A 209 2.64 35.45 -0.68
C LYS A 209 1.83 35.86 -1.91
N GLN A 210 1.54 34.92 -2.80
CA GLN A 210 0.74 35.17 -3.99
C GLN A 210 -0.73 35.46 -3.62
N ALA A 211 -1.34 34.64 -2.76
CA ALA A 211 -2.69 34.87 -2.24
C ALA A 211 -2.80 36.23 -1.51
N ALA A 212 -1.80 36.59 -0.71
CA ALA A 212 -1.77 37.89 -0.03
C ALA A 212 -1.64 39.08 -1.00
N ARG A 213 -0.97 38.91 -2.15
CA ARG A 213 -0.89 39.94 -3.21
C ARG A 213 -2.24 40.10 -3.92
N GLU A 214 -2.87 39.00 -4.29
CA GLU A 214 -4.18 38.98 -4.95
C GLU A 214 -5.27 39.59 -4.07
N ALA A 215 -5.30 39.23 -2.78
CA ALA A 215 -6.22 39.84 -1.81
C ALA A 215 -6.02 41.36 -1.68
N LYS A 216 -4.77 41.83 -1.65
CA LYS A 216 -4.47 43.28 -1.63
C LYS A 216 -4.89 43.98 -2.92
N GLU A 217 -4.73 43.33 -4.07
CA GLU A 217 -5.12 43.89 -5.36
C GLU A 217 -6.64 43.99 -5.49
N ASN A 218 -7.38 42.95 -5.08
CA ASN A 218 -8.84 42.93 -5.04
C ASN A 218 -9.38 44.01 -4.10
N ALA A 219 -8.86 44.11 -2.87
CA ALA A 219 -9.25 45.17 -1.94
C ALA A 219 -8.98 46.59 -2.49
N LYS A 220 -7.91 46.76 -3.29
CA LYS A 220 -7.61 48.03 -3.97
C LYS A 220 -8.59 48.32 -5.12
N ARG A 221 -9.01 47.29 -5.87
CA ARG A 221 -10.03 47.40 -6.93
C ARG A 221 -11.40 47.78 -6.34
N GLU A 222 -11.81 47.11 -5.27
CA GLU A 222 -13.06 47.43 -4.54
C GLU A 222 -13.07 48.86 -4.00
N ARG A 223 -11.99 49.30 -3.35
CA ARG A 223 -11.87 50.69 -2.85
C ARG A 223 -11.92 51.74 -3.97
N LYS A 224 -11.39 51.42 -5.15
CA LYS A 224 -11.48 52.32 -6.32
C LYS A 224 -12.91 52.36 -6.87
N ALA A 225 -13.58 51.23 -6.97
CA ALA A 225 -14.98 51.14 -7.41
C ALA A 225 -15.93 51.92 -6.49
N ALA A 226 -15.74 51.81 -5.17
CA ALA A 226 -16.50 52.58 -4.18
C ALA A 226 -16.29 54.10 -4.32
N LYS A 227 -15.03 54.54 -4.57
CA LYS A 227 -14.72 55.97 -4.78
C LYS A 227 -15.24 56.53 -6.11
N SER A 228 -15.39 55.71 -7.15
CA SER A 228 -16.03 56.14 -8.40
C SER A 228 -17.55 56.29 -8.24
N GLN A 229 -18.20 55.40 -7.48
CA GLN A 229 -19.63 55.49 -7.20
C GLN A 229 -20.00 56.73 -6.36
N ASP A 230 -19.15 57.08 -5.39
CA ASP A 230 -19.33 58.27 -4.54
C ASP A 230 -19.10 59.61 -5.29
N ARG A 231 -18.32 59.58 -6.38
CA ARG A 231 -18.16 60.76 -7.27
C ARG A 231 -19.32 60.94 -8.24
N THR A 232 -19.96 59.86 -8.69
CA THR A 232 -21.16 59.94 -9.54
C THR A 232 -22.41 60.34 -8.74
N GLY A 233 -22.50 60.01 -7.45
CA GLY A 233 -23.62 60.43 -6.59
C GLY A 233 -23.61 61.90 -6.15
N LYS A 234 -22.54 62.65 -6.46
CA LYS A 234 -22.38 64.07 -6.05
C LYS A 234 -22.61 65.08 -7.19
N ALA A 235 -23.01 64.61 -8.38
CA ALA A 235 -23.25 65.44 -9.56
C ALA A 235 -24.74 65.74 -9.82
N ASP A 236 -25.68 65.03 -9.21
CA ASP A 236 -27.13 65.24 -9.38
C ASP A 236 -27.75 65.90 -8.14
N GLY A 237 -27.43 67.17 -7.92
CA GLY A 237 -27.95 67.90 -6.77
C GLY A 237 -27.94 69.40 -6.95
N GLN A 238 -28.74 69.90 -7.89
CA GLN A 238 -29.44 71.21 -7.83
C GLN A 238 -30.20 71.44 -9.14
N ASP A 239 -31.52 71.23 -9.12
CA ASP A 239 -32.51 72.19 -9.62
C ASP A 239 -33.92 71.63 -9.36
N GLU A 240 -34.54 72.15 -8.31
CA GLU A 240 -36.00 72.31 -8.15
C GLU A 240 -36.27 73.83 -8.27
N PRO A 241 -37.47 74.33 -8.64
CA PRO A 241 -38.80 73.79 -8.29
C PRO A 241 -39.79 73.92 -9.48
N ASP A 242 -41.12 73.77 -9.46
CA ASP A 242 -42.17 73.74 -8.44
C ASP A 242 -43.48 73.27 -9.14
N SER A 243 -44.54 73.10 -8.35
CA SER A 243 -45.97 73.02 -8.68
C SER A 243 -46.62 71.63 -8.70
N ALA A 244 -47.13 71.31 -7.50
CA ALA A 244 -48.53 70.97 -7.19
C ALA A 244 -49.32 70.14 -8.21
N ASP A 245 -49.77 68.95 -7.81
CA ASP A 245 -51.10 68.80 -7.22
C ASP A 245 -51.24 67.42 -6.55
N ALA A 246 -51.98 67.37 -5.45
CA ALA A 246 -52.51 66.12 -4.88
C ALA A 246 -53.96 65.94 -5.41
N PRO A 247 -54.73 64.88 -5.08
CA PRO A 247 -54.42 63.73 -4.24
C PRO A 247 -54.97 62.37 -4.76
N ASN A 248 -54.63 61.33 -3.99
CA ASN A 248 -55.55 60.29 -3.49
C ASN A 248 -55.52 58.87 -4.08
N GLU A 249 -55.79 57.95 -3.15
CA GLU A 249 -56.39 56.61 -3.29
C GLU A 249 -55.51 55.35 -3.51
N THR A 250 -55.33 54.64 -2.38
CA THR A 250 -55.72 53.24 -2.10
C THR A 250 -55.34 52.09 -3.06
N GLY A 251 -54.85 51.00 -2.46
CA GLY A 251 -54.88 49.64 -3.04
C GLY A 251 -53.62 48.85 -2.68
N GLU A 252 -53.52 48.21 -1.51
CA GLU A 252 -53.86 46.79 -1.27
C GLU A 252 -53.07 45.76 -2.10
N THR A 253 -52.43 44.83 -1.37
CA THR A 253 -52.14 43.41 -1.72
C THR A 253 -51.07 43.15 -2.80
N ASN A 254 -50.30 42.05 -2.83
CA ASN A 254 -50.28 40.82 -2.06
C ASN A 254 -48.93 40.09 -2.29
N GLU A 255 -48.59 39.22 -1.33
CA GLU A 255 -48.03 37.87 -1.52
C GLU A 255 -46.65 37.62 -2.17
N THR A 256 -45.73 37.17 -1.31
CA THR A 256 -44.78 36.08 -1.54
C THR A 256 -45.48 34.80 -2.01
N PRO A 257 -44.81 33.84 -2.69
CA PRO A 257 -44.31 32.71 -1.89
C PRO A 257 -42.98 32.09 -2.32
N GLN A 258 -42.37 31.42 -1.34
CA GLN A 258 -41.27 30.48 -1.42
C GLN A 258 -41.56 29.29 -2.35
N SER A 259 -40.51 28.61 -2.82
CA SER A 259 -40.55 27.17 -3.09
C SER A 259 -39.19 26.53 -2.84
N GLN A 260 -39.19 25.57 -1.91
CA GLN A 260 -38.13 24.63 -1.57
C GLN A 260 -38.18 23.39 -2.48
N GLU A 261 -37.06 22.65 -2.48
CA GLU A 261 -36.95 21.17 -2.59
C GLU A 261 -37.26 20.47 -3.92
N GLN A 262 -36.30 19.68 -4.44
CA GLN A 262 -36.24 18.23 -4.13
C GLN A 262 -35.02 17.51 -4.74
N GLN A 263 -34.49 16.57 -3.96
CA GLN A 263 -33.54 15.51 -4.32
C GLN A 263 -34.20 14.42 -5.18
N GLN A 264 -33.41 13.71 -6.00
CA GLN A 264 -33.61 12.27 -6.26
C GLN A 264 -32.37 11.60 -6.89
N GLN A 265 -31.87 10.57 -6.20
CA GLN A 265 -31.11 9.43 -6.75
C GLN A 265 -32.09 8.42 -7.37
N PRO A 266 -31.61 7.47 -8.19
CA PRO A 266 -32.21 6.15 -8.21
C PRO A 266 -31.19 5.02 -8.00
N THR A 267 -31.55 4.11 -7.09
CA THR A 267 -31.12 2.71 -7.03
C THR A 267 -32.19 1.84 -7.67
N VAL A 268 -31.82 0.86 -8.52
CA VAL A 268 -32.63 -0.35 -8.76
C VAL A 268 -31.69 -1.53 -9.01
N ASP A 269 -31.91 -2.59 -8.24
CA ASP A 269 -31.30 -3.93 -8.25
C ASP A 269 -31.75 -4.83 -9.41
N GLY A 270 -30.95 -5.86 -9.69
CA GLY A 270 -31.45 -7.23 -9.86
C GLY A 270 -31.38 -7.87 -11.25
N ASN A 271 -30.39 -8.76 -11.47
CA ASN A 271 -30.59 -10.19 -11.79
C ASN A 271 -29.29 -10.99 -11.55
#